data_AF-A0AAU2HYW6-F1
#
_entry.id   AF-A0AAU2HYW6-F1
#
_cell.length_a   1.000
_cell.length_b   1.000
_cell.length_c   1.000
_cell.angle_alpha   90.00
_cell.angle_beta   90.00
_cell.angle_gamma   90.00
#
_symmetry.space_group_name_H-M   'P 1'
#
loop_
_entity.id
_entity.type
_entity.pdbx_description
1 polymer ?
#
loop_
_entity_poly.entity_id
_entity_poly.type
_entity_poly.pdbx_seq_one_letter_code
_entity_poly.pdbx_strand_id
1 'polypeptide(L)'
;MIAPDGFRGGCAMRAGWIRLWQWTACGGIGLSLYAGWLTFDDIRDRASSERDISAACDRLVSAAAVMDLQGGMVRAKGSDYDEFRLDVGELPGSCTVYKVPGPGKTTGLFTLAVRGSDTSEPLHWIGNDRDLEPFRDSRGSQKSDVTAIADRRPEPRPIGDGTLGRYGNWYTTIRAECGPGSRATAPKLLNVTARADYEDVSAADRERLAHIARSATEELIDRIGCQSQLPALPDHQLASVPSDLRPAQATDGSCRWFARHIEKRGQGRLPDRALAAPALDASPIESCLLEDC
;
A
#
# COMPACT_ATOMS: atom_id res chain seq x y z
N MET A 1 -28.36 15.85 93.27
CA MET A 1 -27.85 14.64 92.59
C MET A 1 -28.61 14.49 91.29
N ILE A 2 -27.98 14.80 90.16
CA ILE A 2 -28.22 14.29 88.79
C ILE A 2 -27.03 14.84 87.99
N ALA A 3 -26.17 13.94 87.53
CA ALA A 3 -25.05 14.24 86.63
C ALA A 3 -25.52 14.00 85.18
N PRO A 4 -25.03 14.76 84.18
CA PRO A 4 -25.33 14.48 82.78
C PRO A 4 -24.38 13.43 82.20
N ASP A 5 -24.97 12.44 81.52
CA ASP A 5 -24.29 11.39 80.78
C ASP A 5 -23.54 11.94 79.56
N GLY A 6 -22.32 11.45 79.40
CA GLY A 6 -21.38 11.85 78.36
C GLY A 6 -21.70 11.28 76.98
N PHE A 7 -21.58 12.15 75.98
CA PHE A 7 -21.46 11.84 74.56
C PHE A 7 -20.28 10.88 74.31
N ARG A 8 -20.57 9.66 73.84
CA ARG A 8 -19.59 8.77 73.18
C ARG A 8 -20.21 8.17 71.93
N GLY A 9 -19.76 8.62 70.75
CA GLY A 9 -20.15 8.01 69.48
C GLY A 9 -19.81 8.82 68.23
N GLY A 10 -18.54 9.21 68.03
CA GLY A 10 -18.17 10.08 66.91
C GLY A 10 -16.81 9.86 66.26
N CYS A 11 -16.13 8.73 66.47
CA CYS A 11 -14.77 8.49 65.95
C CYS A 11 -14.65 7.41 64.87
N ALA A 12 -15.67 6.58 64.62
CA ALA A 12 -15.56 5.46 63.69
C ALA A 12 -15.72 5.87 62.19
N MET A 13 -16.52 6.89 61.88
CA MET A 13 -16.78 7.27 60.47
C MET A 13 -15.62 8.02 59.78
N ARG A 14 -14.82 8.80 60.52
CA ARG A 14 -13.71 9.57 59.92
C ARG A 14 -12.56 8.69 59.45
N ALA A 15 -12.25 7.61 60.17
CA ALA A 15 -11.16 6.70 59.80
C ALA A 15 -11.46 5.88 58.54
N GLY A 16 -12.73 5.47 58.34
CA GLY A 16 -13.16 4.76 57.13
C GLY A 16 -13.06 5.63 55.87
N TRP A 17 -13.40 6.91 55.97
CA TRP A 17 -13.36 7.84 54.84
C TRP A 17 -11.93 8.20 54.42
N ILE A 18 -11.03 8.43 55.38
CA ILE A 18 -9.60 8.68 55.11
C ILE A 18 -8.96 7.48 54.41
N ARG A 19 -9.29 6.26 54.85
CA ARG A 19 -8.80 5.03 54.24
C ARG A 19 -9.31 4.88 52.81
N LEU A 20 -10.59 5.20 52.54
CA LEU A 20 -11.15 5.18 51.18
C LEU A 20 -10.39 6.13 50.23
N TRP A 21 -10.17 7.39 50.64
CA TRP A 21 -9.40 8.36 49.84
C TRP A 21 -7.96 7.93 49.58
N GLN A 22 -7.33 7.27 50.55
CA GLN A 22 -5.97 6.76 50.39
C GLN A 22 -5.91 5.62 49.35
N TRP A 23 -6.90 4.73 49.32
CA TRP A 23 -7.01 3.71 48.27
C TRP A 23 -7.26 4.32 46.89
N THR A 24 -8.11 5.36 46.79
CA THR A 24 -8.36 6.06 45.52
C THR A 24 -7.13 6.80 45.02
N ALA A 25 -6.38 7.46 45.90
CA ALA A 25 -5.15 8.16 45.55
C ALA A 25 -4.04 7.19 45.10
N CYS A 26 -3.84 6.08 45.81
CA CYS A 26 -2.90 5.03 45.39
C CYS A 26 -3.34 4.37 44.07
N GLY A 27 -4.64 4.12 43.89
CA GLY A 27 -5.18 3.60 42.63
C GLY A 27 -5.01 4.56 41.46
N GLY A 28 -5.22 5.86 41.67
CA GLY A 28 -5.02 6.90 40.67
C GLY A 28 -3.56 7.02 40.24
N ILE A 29 -2.63 7.07 41.19
CA ILE A 29 -1.19 7.13 40.88
C ILE A 29 -0.74 5.86 40.14
N GLY A 30 -1.20 4.68 40.57
CA GLY A 30 -0.92 3.42 39.89
C GLY A 30 -1.41 3.40 38.44
N LEU A 31 -2.62 3.89 38.18
CA LEU A 31 -3.17 4.00 36.83
C LEU A 31 -2.42 5.03 35.97
N SER A 32 -2.03 6.18 36.54
CA SER A 32 -1.24 7.18 35.82
C SER A 32 0.16 6.66 35.46
N LEU A 33 0.82 5.95 36.37
CA LEU A 33 2.12 5.31 36.09
C LEU A 33 1.99 4.18 35.06
N TYR A 34 0.91 3.39 35.11
CA TYR A 34 0.66 2.33 34.14
C TYR A 34 0.35 2.90 32.74
N ALA A 35 -0.46 3.96 32.65
CA ALA A 35 -0.69 4.67 31.39
C ALA A 35 0.60 5.31 30.85
N GLY A 36 1.45 5.88 31.73
CA GLY A 36 2.77 6.38 31.37
C GLY A 36 3.72 5.28 30.88
N TRP A 37 3.65 4.08 31.47
CA TRP A 37 4.45 2.94 31.04
C TRP A 37 4.02 2.42 29.66
N LEU A 38 2.72 2.24 29.42
CA LEU A 38 2.20 1.79 28.12
C LEU A 38 2.56 2.76 26.99
N THR A 39 2.45 4.06 27.23
CA THR A 39 2.84 5.07 26.24
C THR A 39 4.34 5.07 25.96
N PHE A 40 5.18 4.83 26.98
CA PHE A 40 6.61 4.72 26.80
C PHE A 40 7.02 3.46 26.01
N ASP A 41 6.36 2.32 26.27
CA ASP A 41 6.57 1.07 25.54
C ASP A 41 6.20 1.24 24.05
N ASP A 42 5.06 1.87 23.77
CA ASP A 42 4.61 2.17 22.41
C ASP A 42 5.58 3.08 21.65
N ILE A 43 6.10 4.14 22.30
CA ILE A 43 7.09 5.04 21.67
C ILE A 43 8.37 4.28 21.34
N ARG A 44 8.84 3.43 22.25
CA ARG A 44 10.07 2.64 22.05
C ARG A 44 9.89 1.63 20.92
N ASP A 45 8.76 0.95 20.89
CA ASP A 45 8.43 -0.03 19.86
C ASP A 45 8.26 0.63 18.50
N ARG A 46 7.64 1.81 18.43
CA ARG A 46 7.56 2.59 17.19
C ARG A 46 8.95 3.00 16.71
N ALA A 47 9.78 3.57 17.56
CA ALA A 47 11.14 3.98 17.18
C ALA A 47 12.05 2.79 16.80
N SER A 48 11.80 1.59 17.36
CA SER A 48 12.49 0.37 16.94
C SER A 48 12.00 -0.10 15.58
N SER A 49 10.68 -0.13 15.36
CA SER A 49 10.05 -0.49 14.09
C SER A 49 10.50 0.45 12.97
N GLU A 50 10.57 1.75 13.24
CA GLU A 50 10.99 2.76 12.26
C GLU A 50 12.43 2.54 11.78
N ARG A 51 13.35 2.22 12.72
CA ARG A 51 14.74 1.91 12.38
C ARG A 51 14.85 0.62 11.57
N ASP A 52 14.07 -0.39 11.93
CA ASP A 52 14.09 -1.68 11.26
C ASP A 52 13.56 -1.59 9.81
N ILE A 53 12.43 -0.92 9.61
CA ILE A 53 11.87 -0.65 8.27
C ILE A 53 12.85 0.18 7.43
N SER A 54 13.42 1.23 8.02
CA SER A 54 14.39 2.10 7.35
C SER A 54 15.63 1.30 6.91
N ALA A 55 16.11 0.36 7.72
CA ALA A 55 17.23 -0.51 7.37
C ALA A 55 16.86 -1.57 6.31
N ALA A 56 15.64 -2.12 6.35
CA ALA A 56 15.19 -3.13 5.39
C ALA A 56 14.95 -2.56 3.99
N CYS A 57 14.53 -1.30 3.90
CA CYS A 57 14.23 -0.62 2.63
C CYS A 57 15.32 0.38 2.21
N ASP A 58 16.53 0.26 2.77
CA ASP A 58 17.68 1.16 2.54
C ASP A 58 17.32 2.66 2.56
N ARG A 59 16.45 3.03 3.50
CA ARG A 59 15.95 4.40 3.72
C ARG A 59 15.20 5.03 2.55
N LEU A 60 14.80 4.26 1.53
CA LEU A 60 13.99 4.78 0.42
C LEU A 60 12.56 5.14 0.82
N VAL A 61 12.05 4.54 1.90
CA VAL A 61 10.68 4.80 2.39
C VAL A 61 10.70 5.41 3.78
N SER A 62 9.77 6.33 4.01
CA SER A 62 9.46 6.79 5.36
C SER A 62 8.78 5.65 6.13
N ALA A 63 9.44 5.17 7.18
CA ALA A 63 8.87 4.13 8.02
C ALA A 63 7.56 4.58 8.69
N ALA A 64 7.46 5.85 9.07
CA ALA A 64 6.20 6.42 9.58
C ALA A 64 5.08 6.32 8.54
N ALA A 65 5.35 6.64 7.27
CA ALA A 65 4.33 6.54 6.21
C ALA A 65 3.86 5.09 6.00
N VAL A 66 4.77 4.12 6.06
CA VAL A 66 4.45 2.68 5.97
C VAL A 66 3.65 2.22 7.20
N MET A 67 4.04 2.65 8.40
CA MET A 67 3.36 2.29 9.65
C MET A 67 1.99 2.95 9.79
N ASP A 68 1.74 4.06 9.09
CA ASP A 68 0.45 4.72 9.12
C ASP A 68 -0.56 4.08 8.12
N LEU A 69 -0.17 3.07 7.35
CA LEU A 69 -1.08 2.25 6.54
C LEU A 69 -2.04 1.44 7.42
N GLN A 70 -3.18 1.00 6.87
CA GLN A 70 -4.16 0.16 7.57
C GLN A 70 -4.66 0.78 8.90
N GLY A 71 -4.86 2.11 8.92
CA GLY A 71 -5.35 2.82 10.11
C GLY A 71 -4.28 3.08 11.18
N GLY A 72 -3.02 2.75 10.90
CA GLY A 72 -1.88 3.05 11.75
C GLY A 72 -1.53 1.95 12.73
N MET A 73 -0.23 1.76 12.94
CA MET A 73 0.29 0.76 13.86
C MET A 73 1.56 1.21 14.58
N VAL A 74 1.83 0.54 15.69
CA VAL A 74 2.98 0.81 16.57
C VAL A 74 4.10 -0.20 16.35
N ARG A 75 3.77 -1.43 15.94
CA ARG A 75 4.72 -2.54 15.78
C ARG A 75 4.72 -3.08 14.36
N ALA A 76 5.84 -2.91 13.69
CA ALA A 76 6.12 -3.49 12.38
C ALA A 76 7.60 -3.87 12.31
N LYS A 77 7.93 -4.83 11.45
CA LYS A 77 9.30 -5.26 11.24
C LYS A 77 9.62 -5.44 9.77
N GLY A 78 10.85 -5.14 9.39
CA GLY A 78 11.39 -5.52 8.09
C GLY A 78 11.54 -7.03 7.98
N SER A 79 11.68 -7.51 6.75
CA SER A 79 12.08 -8.89 6.52
C SER A 79 13.53 -9.12 6.94
N ASP A 80 13.75 -10.26 7.59
CA ASP A 80 15.08 -10.72 8.00
C ASP A 80 15.79 -11.53 6.89
N TYR A 81 15.09 -11.83 5.79
CA TYR A 81 15.63 -12.57 4.65
C TYR A 81 16.29 -11.62 3.66
N ASP A 82 17.54 -11.90 3.27
CA ASP A 82 18.34 -11.07 2.36
C ASP A 82 17.61 -10.77 1.03
N GLU A 83 16.86 -11.72 0.47
CA GLU A 83 16.08 -11.54 -0.77
C GLU A 83 14.95 -10.49 -0.66
N PHE A 84 14.54 -10.16 0.57
CA PHE A 84 13.52 -9.16 0.89
C PHE A 84 14.12 -7.98 1.67
N ARG A 85 15.43 -7.78 1.58
CA ARG A 85 16.12 -6.56 1.98
C ARG A 85 16.56 -5.84 0.72
N LEU A 86 16.18 -4.58 0.61
CA LEU A 86 16.56 -3.76 -0.53
C LEU A 86 17.96 -3.20 -0.30
N ASP A 87 18.83 -3.37 -1.28
CA ASP A 87 20.10 -2.64 -1.40
C ASP A 87 20.07 -1.83 -2.70
N VAL A 88 20.20 -0.51 -2.60
CA VAL A 88 20.22 0.39 -3.76
C VAL A 88 21.49 0.19 -4.61
N GLY A 89 22.57 -0.33 -4.02
CA GLY A 89 23.80 -0.70 -4.74
C GLY A 89 23.64 -1.96 -5.60
N GLU A 90 22.68 -2.83 -5.28
CA GLU A 90 22.47 -4.13 -5.94
C GLU A 90 21.04 -4.25 -6.49
N LEU A 91 20.69 -3.39 -7.45
CA LEU A 91 19.39 -3.45 -8.14
C LEU A 91 19.37 -4.54 -9.22
N PRO A 92 18.22 -5.21 -9.47
CA PRO A 92 16.90 -5.01 -8.87
C PRO A 92 16.79 -5.61 -7.45
N GLY A 93 15.89 -5.07 -6.63
CA GLY A 93 15.65 -5.56 -5.28
C GLY A 93 14.26 -5.22 -4.74
N SER A 94 13.95 -5.75 -3.57
CA SER A 94 12.70 -5.46 -2.87
C SER A 94 12.88 -5.46 -1.36
N CYS A 95 12.06 -4.68 -0.66
CA CYS A 95 11.91 -4.80 0.78
C CYS A 95 10.48 -5.20 1.15
N THR A 96 10.35 -6.10 2.11
CA THR A 96 9.05 -6.51 2.66
C THR A 96 8.96 -6.12 4.12
N VAL A 97 7.82 -5.57 4.52
CA VAL A 97 7.50 -5.14 5.88
C VAL A 97 6.29 -5.92 6.37
N TYR A 98 6.40 -6.44 7.59
CA TYR A 98 5.37 -7.20 8.27
C TYR A 98 4.82 -6.45 9.47
N LYS A 99 3.53 -6.59 9.70
CA LYS A 99 2.89 -6.18 10.96
C LYS A 99 3.13 -7.22 12.04
N VAL A 100 3.32 -6.75 13.27
CA VAL A 100 3.55 -7.62 14.45
C VAL A 100 2.39 -7.43 15.45
N PRO A 101 1.25 -8.12 15.25
CA PRO A 101 0.09 -8.00 16.15
C PRO A 101 0.33 -8.63 17.53
N GLY A 102 1.38 -9.45 17.68
CA GLY A 102 1.75 -10.06 18.94
C GLY A 102 2.98 -10.96 18.82
N PRO A 103 3.48 -11.54 19.93
CA PRO A 103 4.67 -12.37 19.93
C PRO A 103 4.58 -13.54 18.94
N GLY A 104 5.59 -13.69 18.09
CA GLY A 104 5.68 -14.79 17.11
C GLY A 104 4.64 -14.76 15.97
N LYS A 105 3.85 -13.68 15.86
CA LYS A 105 2.87 -13.53 14.77
C LYS A 105 3.28 -12.36 13.89
N THR A 106 3.37 -12.63 12.59
CA THR A 106 3.66 -11.64 11.56
C THR A 106 2.68 -11.79 10.43
N THR A 107 2.22 -10.69 9.87
CA THR A 107 1.33 -10.68 8.69
C THR A 107 1.81 -9.61 7.72
N GLY A 108 1.51 -9.76 6.42
CA GLY A 108 1.92 -8.79 5.42
C GLY A 108 1.40 -7.40 5.74
N LEU A 109 2.24 -6.38 5.54
CA LEU A 109 1.84 -4.98 5.61
C LEU A 109 2.15 -4.29 4.29
N PHE A 110 3.40 -4.36 3.85
CA PHE A 110 3.88 -3.54 2.75
C PHE A 110 5.08 -4.17 2.04
N THR A 111 5.15 -4.00 0.73
CA THR A 111 6.31 -4.34 -0.08
C THR A 111 6.70 -3.17 -0.97
N LEU A 112 7.99 -2.82 -1.01
CA LEU A 112 8.58 -1.96 -2.04
C LEU A 112 9.39 -2.83 -2.99
N ALA A 113 9.17 -2.68 -4.30
CA ALA A 113 9.97 -3.34 -5.32
C ALA A 113 10.58 -2.31 -6.28
N VAL A 114 11.87 -2.44 -6.54
CA VAL A 114 12.63 -1.57 -7.45
C VAL A 114 13.16 -2.39 -8.62
N ARG A 115 12.88 -1.92 -9.84
CA ARG A 115 13.36 -2.55 -11.07
C ARG A 115 13.98 -1.52 -11.99
N GLY A 116 15.21 -1.77 -12.43
CA GLY A 116 15.87 -1.05 -13.51
C GLY A 116 15.82 -1.83 -14.81
N SER A 117 15.84 -1.14 -15.95
CA SER A 117 16.11 -1.71 -17.27
C SER A 117 17.01 -0.81 -18.09
N ASP A 118 17.91 -1.42 -18.85
CA ASP A 118 18.78 -0.74 -19.82
C ASP A 118 18.13 -0.58 -21.20
N THR A 119 16.96 -1.20 -21.39
CA THR A 119 16.12 -0.96 -22.56
C THR A 119 15.21 0.22 -22.29
N SER A 120 15.14 1.14 -23.25
CA SER A 120 14.14 2.22 -23.28
C SER A 120 12.77 1.72 -23.73
N GLU A 121 12.67 0.45 -24.13
CA GLU A 121 11.41 -0.16 -24.51
C GLU A 121 10.53 -0.28 -23.26
N PRO A 122 9.23 0.01 -23.39
CA PRO A 122 8.33 0.00 -22.26
C PRO A 122 8.13 -1.46 -21.82
N LEU A 123 8.84 -1.86 -20.78
CA LEU A 123 8.53 -3.07 -20.02
C LEU A 123 7.19 -2.84 -19.29
N HIS A 124 6.08 -2.90 -20.02
CA HIS A 124 4.76 -3.08 -19.41
C HIS A 124 4.68 -4.50 -18.84
N TRP A 125 5.45 -4.78 -17.81
CA TRP A 125 5.24 -5.95 -16.96
C TRP A 125 4.31 -5.51 -15.85
N ILE A 126 3.01 -5.75 -16.05
CA ILE A 126 1.98 -5.60 -15.03
C ILE A 126 2.23 -6.69 -14.00
N GLY A 127 2.39 -6.28 -12.72
CA GLY A 127 2.64 -7.12 -11.54
C GLY A 127 3.94 -7.96 -11.57
N ASN A 128 4.43 -8.27 -10.38
CA ASN A 128 5.65 -9.05 -10.17
C ASN A 128 5.35 -10.55 -10.11
N ASP A 129 5.08 -11.19 -11.24
CA ASP A 129 4.95 -12.65 -11.27
C ASP A 129 5.17 -13.13 -12.71
N ARG A 130 5.98 -14.18 -12.87
CA ARG A 130 6.06 -14.96 -14.13
C ARG A 130 4.73 -15.67 -14.46
N ASP A 131 3.73 -15.47 -13.59
CA ASP A 131 2.37 -16.01 -13.60
C ASP A 131 1.31 -14.92 -13.93
N LEU A 132 1.72 -13.83 -14.57
CA LEU A 132 0.86 -12.68 -14.94
C LEU A 132 0.58 -12.58 -16.43
N GLU A 133 0.49 -13.72 -17.11
CA GLU A 133 -0.33 -13.75 -18.30
C GLU A 133 -1.79 -13.66 -17.82
N PRO A 134 -2.62 -12.73 -18.36
CA PRO A 134 -4.04 -12.61 -17.99
C PRO A 134 -4.86 -13.90 -18.26
N PHE A 135 -4.21 -14.93 -18.83
CA PHE A 135 -4.78 -16.23 -19.15
C PHE A 135 -4.06 -17.42 -18.49
N ARG A 136 -3.04 -17.22 -17.63
CA ARG A 136 -2.41 -18.32 -16.86
C ARG A 136 -2.67 -18.19 -15.37
N ASP A 137 -3.43 -19.15 -14.84
CA ASP A 137 -3.33 -19.55 -13.44
C ASP A 137 -2.13 -20.50 -13.30
N SER A 138 -1.06 -20.08 -12.64
CA SER A 138 0.12 -20.91 -12.36
C SER A 138 -0.16 -22.10 -11.44
N ARG A 139 -1.39 -22.24 -10.92
CA ARG A 139 -1.82 -23.42 -10.16
C ARG A 139 -2.46 -24.51 -11.01
N GLY A 140 -2.44 -24.41 -12.34
CA GLY A 140 -2.95 -25.46 -13.23
C GLY A 140 -4.45 -25.75 -13.06
N SER A 141 -5.19 -24.87 -12.38
CA SER A 141 -6.64 -24.98 -12.32
C SER A 141 -7.18 -24.42 -13.62
N GLN A 142 -7.48 -25.33 -14.55
CA GLN A 142 -8.26 -25.05 -15.73
C GLN A 142 -9.70 -24.73 -15.28
N LYS A 143 -9.90 -23.59 -14.61
CA LYS A 143 -11.24 -23.03 -14.47
C LYS A 143 -11.67 -22.57 -15.85
N SER A 144 -12.85 -23.00 -16.27
CA SER A 144 -13.50 -22.63 -17.52
C SER A 144 -13.81 -21.13 -17.66
N ASP A 145 -13.56 -20.37 -16.60
CA ASP A 145 -13.81 -18.95 -16.50
C ASP A 145 -12.47 -18.21 -16.38
N VAL A 146 -11.96 -17.76 -17.53
CA VAL A 146 -10.75 -16.96 -17.67
C VAL A 146 -10.94 -15.51 -17.18
N THR A 147 -12.18 -15.11 -16.86
CA THR A 147 -12.52 -13.74 -16.44
C THR A 147 -12.70 -13.55 -14.95
N ALA A 148 -12.79 -14.62 -14.16
CA ALA A 148 -12.53 -14.59 -12.72
C ALA A 148 -11.15 -14.02 -12.36
N ILE A 149 -10.24 -13.88 -13.35
CA ILE A 149 -8.97 -13.17 -13.21
C ILE A 149 -9.19 -11.66 -13.12
N ALA A 150 -10.15 -11.07 -13.84
CA ALA A 150 -10.48 -9.65 -13.73
C ALA A 150 -11.03 -9.28 -12.35
N ASP A 151 -11.82 -10.18 -11.74
CA ASP A 151 -12.30 -10.05 -10.36
C ASP A 151 -11.14 -10.05 -9.34
N ARG A 152 -10.08 -10.83 -9.62
CA ARG A 152 -8.92 -10.98 -8.74
C ARG A 152 -7.78 -10.00 -9.04
N ARG A 153 -7.70 -9.49 -10.26
CA ARG A 153 -6.57 -8.74 -10.84
C ARG A 153 -7.10 -7.71 -11.86
N PRO A 154 -7.77 -6.65 -11.41
CA PRO A 154 -8.33 -5.64 -12.31
C PRO A 154 -7.24 -4.85 -13.03
N GLU A 155 -7.56 -4.39 -14.25
CA GLU A 155 -6.64 -3.66 -15.12
C GLU A 155 -6.20 -2.33 -14.48
N PRO A 156 -4.90 -2.08 -14.31
CA PRO A 156 -4.41 -0.89 -13.61
C PRO A 156 -4.85 0.42 -14.28
N ARG A 157 -5.05 1.46 -13.49
CA ARG A 157 -5.37 2.80 -13.96
C ARG A 157 -4.11 3.66 -14.04
N PRO A 158 -4.01 4.57 -15.02
CA PRO A 158 -2.91 5.53 -15.09
C PRO A 158 -2.98 6.53 -13.93
N ILE A 159 -1.82 7.03 -13.51
CA ILE A 159 -1.74 8.15 -12.57
C ILE A 159 -1.71 9.44 -13.37
N GLY A 160 -2.71 10.32 -13.18
CA GLY A 160 -2.83 11.55 -13.95
C GLY A 160 -3.01 11.27 -15.45
N ASP A 161 -2.09 11.78 -16.27
CA ASP A 161 -2.05 11.56 -17.73
C ASP A 161 -1.33 10.24 -18.14
N GLY A 162 -0.87 9.45 -17.16
CA GLY A 162 -0.18 8.19 -17.36
C GLY A 162 1.34 8.29 -17.51
N THR A 163 1.91 9.50 -17.57
CA THR A 163 3.37 9.68 -17.67
C THR A 163 4.09 9.27 -16.39
N LEU A 164 3.50 9.55 -15.24
CA LEU A 164 4.06 9.23 -13.92
C LEU A 164 4.02 7.72 -13.60
N GLY A 165 3.10 6.98 -14.20
CA GLY A 165 2.92 5.54 -13.97
C GLY A 165 1.47 5.13 -13.82
N ARG A 166 1.23 4.11 -12.98
CA ARG A 166 -0.08 3.45 -12.85
C ARG A 166 -0.34 2.95 -11.43
N TYR A 167 -1.60 2.72 -11.11
CA TYR A 167 -2.02 2.21 -9.81
C TYR A 167 -3.10 1.13 -9.97
N GLY A 168 -3.11 0.18 -9.04
CA GLY A 168 -4.14 -0.83 -8.86
C GLY A 168 -4.90 -0.64 -7.55
N ASN A 169 -5.72 -1.61 -7.18
CA ASN A 169 -6.46 -1.54 -5.91
C ASN A 169 -5.55 -1.62 -4.67
N TRP A 170 -4.39 -2.27 -4.77
CA TRP A 170 -3.48 -2.51 -3.64
C TRP A 170 -2.01 -2.15 -3.95
N TYR A 171 -1.74 -1.45 -5.05
CA TYR A 171 -0.37 -1.06 -5.39
C TYR A 171 -0.34 0.21 -6.23
N THR A 172 0.80 0.90 -6.21
CA THR A 172 1.12 1.99 -7.12
C THR A 172 2.53 1.81 -7.67
N THR A 173 2.70 1.95 -8.98
CA THR A 173 3.99 1.91 -9.67
C THR A 173 4.28 3.28 -10.27
N ILE A 174 5.41 3.85 -9.86
CA ILE A 174 5.95 5.09 -10.43
C ILE A 174 7.06 4.74 -11.42
N ARG A 175 7.04 5.41 -12.57
CA ARG A 175 8.01 5.27 -13.64
C ARG A 175 8.94 6.48 -13.66
N ALA A 176 10.23 6.24 -13.79
CA ALA A 176 11.22 7.29 -14.05
C ALA A 176 12.08 6.90 -15.25
N GLU A 177 12.23 7.80 -16.20
CA GLU A 177 13.18 7.66 -17.31
C GLU A 177 14.43 8.47 -17.03
N CYS A 178 15.58 7.81 -17.03
CA CYS A 178 16.86 8.47 -16.78
C CYS A 178 17.36 9.07 -18.10
N GLY A 179 17.33 10.40 -18.16
CA GLY A 179 17.72 11.18 -19.33
C GLY A 179 19.22 11.42 -19.45
N PRO A 180 19.64 12.19 -20.46
CA PRO A 180 21.01 12.64 -20.62
C PRO A 180 21.54 13.33 -19.36
N GLY A 181 22.80 13.05 -18.98
CA GLY A 181 23.41 13.56 -17.76
C GLY A 181 23.28 12.62 -16.55
N SER A 182 22.56 11.51 -16.68
CA SER A 182 22.57 10.43 -15.69
C SER A 182 23.94 9.76 -15.58
N ARG A 183 24.25 9.15 -14.42
CA ARG A 183 25.46 8.32 -14.26
C ARG A 183 25.45 7.14 -15.23
N ALA A 184 26.64 6.69 -15.65
CA ALA A 184 26.77 5.56 -16.58
C ALA A 184 26.21 4.24 -16.03
N THR A 185 26.11 4.10 -14.71
CA THR A 185 25.52 2.95 -14.02
C THR A 185 24.02 3.09 -13.77
N ALA A 186 23.42 4.24 -14.10
CA ALA A 186 21.99 4.44 -13.94
C ALA A 186 21.25 3.69 -15.07
N PRO A 187 20.20 2.91 -14.75
CA PRO A 187 19.40 2.25 -15.76
C PRO A 187 18.66 3.29 -16.61
N LYS A 188 18.28 2.97 -17.85
CA LYS A 188 17.50 3.90 -18.69
C LYS A 188 16.08 4.10 -18.17
N LEU A 189 15.50 3.05 -17.58
CA LEU A 189 14.14 3.04 -17.06
C LEU A 189 14.12 2.47 -15.64
N LEU A 190 13.40 3.14 -14.74
CA LEU A 190 13.12 2.69 -13.39
C LEU A 190 11.62 2.52 -13.17
N ASN A 191 11.25 1.43 -12.51
CA ASN A 191 9.93 1.23 -11.96
C ASN A 191 10.03 0.96 -10.47
N VAL A 192 9.34 1.77 -9.68
CA VAL A 192 9.25 1.62 -8.22
C VAL A 192 7.81 1.34 -7.87
N THR A 193 7.56 0.16 -7.30
CA THR A 193 6.22 -0.28 -6.91
C THR A 193 6.09 -0.31 -5.39
N ALA A 194 5.17 0.48 -4.86
CA ALA A 194 4.68 0.36 -3.49
C ALA A 194 3.42 -0.51 -3.47
N ARG A 195 3.40 -1.56 -2.66
CA ARG A 195 2.31 -2.52 -2.57
C ARG A 195 1.86 -2.69 -1.13
N ALA A 196 0.56 -2.73 -0.91
CA ALA A 196 -0.05 -3.19 0.34
C ALA A 196 -0.18 -4.73 0.30
N ASP A 197 0.26 -5.39 1.38
CA ASP A 197 0.18 -6.86 1.52
C ASP A 197 -0.95 -7.27 2.47
N TYR A 198 -2.08 -6.58 2.34
CA TYR A 198 -3.32 -6.82 3.05
C TYR A 198 -4.52 -6.57 2.13
N GLU A 199 -5.65 -7.19 2.48
CA GLU A 199 -6.92 -7.04 1.76
C GLU A 199 -7.63 -5.73 2.14
N ASP A 200 -8.61 -5.32 1.33
CA ASP A 200 -9.49 -4.17 1.60
C ASP A 200 -8.74 -2.82 1.75
N VAL A 201 -7.84 -2.53 0.82
CA VAL A 201 -7.06 -1.28 0.80
C VAL A 201 -7.99 -0.07 0.63
N SER A 202 -7.98 0.81 1.63
CA SER A 202 -8.82 2.02 1.64
C SER A 202 -8.38 3.03 0.58
N ALA A 203 -9.25 4.00 0.27
CA ALA A 203 -8.89 5.09 -0.65
C ALA A 203 -7.72 5.94 -0.13
N ALA A 204 -7.70 6.20 1.18
CA ALA A 204 -6.59 6.89 1.83
C ALA A 204 -5.27 6.10 1.74
N ASP A 205 -5.32 4.77 1.89
CA ASP A 205 -4.12 3.93 1.75
C ASP A 205 -3.63 3.89 0.29
N ARG A 206 -4.54 3.89 -0.70
CA ARG A 206 -4.13 3.99 -2.11
C ARG A 206 -3.38 5.28 -2.40
N GLU A 207 -3.85 6.41 -1.88
CA GLU A 207 -3.13 7.69 -1.97
C GLU A 207 -1.77 7.62 -1.26
N ARG A 208 -1.73 7.05 -0.04
CA ARG A 208 -0.47 6.88 0.71
C ARG A 208 0.53 6.03 -0.06
N LEU A 209 0.10 4.93 -0.67
CA LEU A 209 0.96 4.10 -1.52
C LEU A 209 1.53 4.90 -2.70
N ALA A 210 0.73 5.76 -3.32
CA ALA A 210 1.21 6.63 -4.40
C ALA A 210 2.26 7.64 -3.92
N HIS A 211 2.03 8.27 -2.77
CA HIS A 211 3.01 9.15 -2.14
C HIS A 211 4.29 8.43 -1.73
N ILE A 212 4.19 7.22 -1.16
CA ILE A 212 5.33 6.38 -0.79
C ILE A 212 6.12 6.00 -2.04
N ALA A 213 5.46 5.50 -3.10
CA ALA A 213 6.14 5.14 -4.34
C ALA A 213 6.84 6.34 -4.97
N ARG A 214 6.19 7.50 -5.03
CA ARG A 214 6.77 8.72 -5.63
C ARG A 214 7.98 9.19 -4.84
N SER A 215 7.85 9.30 -3.52
CA SER A 215 8.95 9.75 -2.64
C SER A 215 10.14 8.77 -2.69
N ALA A 216 9.86 7.46 -2.70
CA ALA A 216 10.90 6.45 -2.86
C ALA A 216 11.58 6.53 -4.23
N THR A 217 10.85 6.88 -5.28
CA THR A 217 11.43 7.11 -6.60
C THR A 217 12.31 8.36 -6.61
N GLU A 218 11.86 9.47 -6.01
CA GLU A 218 12.65 10.70 -5.87
C GLU A 218 13.97 10.44 -5.13
N GLU A 219 13.92 9.79 -3.97
CA GLU A 219 15.13 9.42 -3.21
C GLU A 219 16.05 8.47 -4.01
N LEU A 220 15.46 7.51 -4.73
CA LEU A 220 16.22 6.56 -5.52
C LEU A 220 16.94 7.24 -6.71
N ILE A 221 16.25 8.08 -7.47
CA ILE A 221 16.85 8.75 -8.64
C ILE A 221 18.02 9.63 -8.21
N ASP A 222 17.89 10.32 -7.07
CA ASP A 222 18.96 11.14 -6.50
C ASP A 222 20.17 10.29 -6.12
N ARG A 223 19.95 9.17 -5.42
CA ARG A 223 21.01 8.26 -4.96
C ARG A 223 21.80 7.63 -6.10
N ILE A 224 21.11 7.14 -7.12
CA ILE A 224 21.76 6.48 -8.26
C ILE A 224 22.24 7.49 -9.32
N GLY A 225 21.93 8.78 -9.15
CA GLY A 225 22.31 9.84 -10.08
C GLY A 225 21.58 9.72 -11.42
N CYS A 226 20.31 9.35 -11.39
CA CYS A 226 19.40 9.35 -12.53
C CYS A 226 18.80 10.75 -12.72
N GLN A 227 19.05 11.37 -13.87
CA GLN A 227 18.45 12.65 -14.22
C GLN A 227 17.05 12.41 -14.77
N SER A 228 16.03 12.61 -13.95
CA SER A 228 14.62 12.44 -14.33
C SER A 228 13.76 13.53 -13.69
N GLN A 229 12.69 13.92 -14.38
CA GLN A 229 11.68 14.82 -13.83
C GLN A 229 10.38 14.06 -13.65
N LEU A 230 10.00 13.82 -12.39
CA LEU A 230 8.75 13.15 -12.06
C LEU A 230 7.60 14.15 -12.03
N PRO A 231 6.50 13.90 -12.76
CA PRO A 231 5.27 14.67 -12.60
C PRO A 231 4.76 14.67 -11.14
N ALA A 232 3.97 15.68 -10.80
CA ALA A 232 3.26 15.70 -9.53
C ALA A 232 2.16 14.63 -9.51
N LEU A 233 1.82 14.14 -8.31
CA LEU A 233 0.59 13.35 -8.15
C LEU A 233 -0.62 14.23 -8.42
N PRO A 234 -1.71 13.65 -8.95
CA PRO A 234 -2.96 14.39 -9.13
C PRO A 234 -3.52 14.86 -7.77
N ASP A 235 -4.15 16.04 -7.76
CA ASP A 235 -4.79 16.62 -6.56
C ASP A 235 -6.10 15.92 -6.15
N HIS A 236 -6.53 14.90 -6.90
CA HIS A 236 -7.75 14.16 -6.63
C HIS A 236 -7.46 12.74 -6.16
N GLN A 237 -8.39 12.20 -5.37
CA GLN A 237 -8.30 10.86 -4.82
C GLN A 237 -8.21 9.77 -5.90
N LEU A 238 -7.31 8.81 -5.69
CA LEU A 238 -7.20 7.62 -6.53
C LEU A 238 -8.38 6.68 -6.27
N ALA A 239 -9.39 6.78 -7.14
CA ALA A 239 -10.58 5.93 -7.11
C ALA A 239 -10.20 4.45 -7.25
N SER A 240 -10.95 3.56 -6.61
CA SER A 240 -10.77 2.11 -6.78
C SER A 240 -10.87 1.73 -8.25
N VAL A 241 -9.99 0.84 -8.67
CA VAL A 241 -10.01 0.27 -10.01
C VAL A 241 -11.20 -0.70 -10.11
N PRO A 242 -12.09 -0.51 -11.08
CA PRO A 242 -13.21 -1.42 -11.30
C PRO A 242 -12.72 -2.84 -11.61
N SER A 243 -13.30 -3.83 -10.94
CA SER A 243 -13.09 -5.26 -11.20
C SER A 243 -14.29 -5.90 -11.89
N ASP A 244 -15.49 -5.35 -11.68
CA ASP A 244 -16.73 -5.96 -12.17
C ASP A 244 -16.89 -5.81 -13.69
N LEU A 245 -16.96 -6.94 -14.40
CA LEU A 245 -17.28 -6.94 -15.82
C LEU A 245 -18.76 -6.59 -16.07
N ARG A 246 -18.99 -5.64 -16.98
CA ARG A 246 -20.32 -5.13 -17.38
C ARG A 246 -20.67 -5.57 -18.80
N PRO A 247 -21.94 -5.53 -19.23
CA PRO A 247 -22.29 -5.84 -20.61
C PRO A 247 -21.48 -5.02 -21.61
N ALA A 248 -20.85 -5.66 -22.60
CA ALA A 248 -19.91 -4.96 -23.48
C ALA A 248 -20.56 -3.81 -24.27
N GLN A 249 -21.85 -3.94 -24.65
CA GLN A 249 -22.58 -2.88 -25.35
C GLN A 249 -22.82 -1.62 -24.49
N ALA A 250 -22.65 -1.72 -23.17
CA ALA A 250 -22.82 -0.62 -22.21
C ALA A 250 -21.49 -0.07 -21.67
N THR A 251 -20.35 -0.58 -22.15
CA THR A 251 -19.02 -0.12 -21.71
C THR A 251 -18.53 1.09 -22.50
N ASP A 252 -17.77 1.96 -21.83
CA ASP A 252 -17.24 3.21 -22.38
C ASP A 252 -15.81 3.05 -22.91
N GLY A 253 -15.19 4.15 -23.35
CA GLY A 253 -13.77 4.17 -23.72
C GLY A 253 -13.41 3.30 -24.93
N SER A 254 -12.31 2.56 -24.81
CA SER A 254 -11.77 1.65 -25.84
C SER A 254 -12.80 0.60 -26.26
N CYS A 255 -13.68 0.15 -25.36
CA CYS A 255 -14.62 -0.94 -25.66
C CYS A 255 -15.80 -0.45 -26.49
N ARG A 256 -16.22 0.80 -26.30
CA ARG A 256 -17.17 1.48 -27.20
C ARG A 256 -16.57 1.75 -28.58
N TRP A 257 -15.27 2.02 -28.66
CA TRP A 257 -14.59 2.14 -29.95
C TRP A 257 -14.56 0.80 -30.68
N PHE A 258 -14.16 -0.29 -30.00
CA PHE A 258 -14.10 -1.63 -30.56
C PHE A 258 -15.47 -2.12 -31.03
N ALA A 259 -16.52 -1.86 -30.24
CA ALA A 259 -17.91 -2.13 -30.62
C ALA A 259 -18.31 -1.47 -31.95
N ARG A 260 -18.01 -0.18 -32.11
CA ARG A 260 -18.28 0.55 -33.36
C ARG A 260 -17.43 0.06 -34.53
N HIS A 261 -16.22 -0.43 -34.27
CA HIS A 261 -15.34 -0.97 -35.30
C HIS A 261 -15.90 -2.29 -35.87
N ILE A 262 -16.31 -3.21 -35.00
CA ILE A 262 -16.96 -4.48 -35.36
C ILE A 262 -18.24 -4.23 -36.17
N GLU A 263 -19.09 -3.34 -35.69
CA GLU A 263 -20.35 -2.98 -36.35
C GLU A 263 -20.11 -2.46 -37.77
N LYS A 264 -19.12 -1.57 -37.95
CA LYS A 264 -18.79 -0.98 -39.27
C LYS A 264 -18.13 -1.96 -40.24
N ARG A 265 -17.35 -2.92 -39.74
CA ARG A 265 -16.65 -3.92 -40.57
C ARG A 265 -17.49 -5.16 -40.85
N GLY A 266 -18.63 -5.32 -40.16
CA GLY A 266 -19.47 -6.52 -40.25
C GLY A 266 -18.75 -7.78 -39.77
N GLN A 267 -17.76 -7.65 -38.89
CA GLN A 267 -16.90 -8.74 -38.45
C GLN A 267 -17.21 -9.13 -36.99
N GLY A 268 -17.87 -10.27 -36.81
CA GLY A 268 -17.98 -10.94 -35.51
C GLY A 268 -19.05 -10.40 -34.55
N ARG A 269 -19.23 -11.12 -33.43
CA ARG A 269 -20.08 -10.73 -32.30
C ARG A 269 -19.18 -10.05 -31.26
N LEU A 270 -19.73 -9.07 -30.54
CA LEU A 270 -19.06 -8.55 -29.35
C LEU A 270 -19.16 -9.56 -28.20
N PRO A 271 -18.14 -9.65 -27.35
CA PRO A 271 -18.22 -10.43 -26.14
C PRO A 271 -19.34 -9.94 -25.23
N ASP A 272 -19.91 -10.84 -24.43
CA ASP A 272 -21.08 -10.55 -23.61
C ASP A 272 -20.74 -9.63 -22.44
N ARG A 273 -19.49 -9.66 -21.97
CA ARG A 273 -19.00 -8.83 -20.86
C ARG A 273 -17.66 -8.19 -21.19
N ALA A 274 -17.45 -6.97 -20.69
CA ALA A 274 -16.22 -6.22 -20.85
C ALA A 274 -15.91 -5.33 -19.63
N LEU A 275 -14.63 -4.99 -19.47
CA LEU A 275 -14.14 -3.97 -18.54
C LEU A 275 -13.65 -2.76 -19.31
N ALA A 276 -14.18 -1.57 -19.02
CA ALA A 276 -13.75 -0.34 -19.66
C ALA A 276 -12.43 0.17 -19.06
N ALA A 277 -11.35 0.19 -19.85
CA ALA A 277 -10.16 0.97 -19.55
C ALA A 277 -10.25 2.38 -20.16
N PRO A 278 -9.64 3.40 -19.53
CA PRO A 278 -9.57 4.73 -20.11
C PRO A 278 -8.58 4.68 -21.28
N ALA A 279 -8.99 5.13 -22.47
CA ALA A 279 -8.05 5.41 -23.55
C ALA A 279 -7.37 6.75 -23.25
N LEU A 280 -6.04 6.79 -23.22
CA LEU A 280 -5.26 8.01 -22.96
C LEU A 280 -4.32 8.36 -24.12
N ASP A 281 -4.10 9.67 -24.29
CA ASP A 281 -3.32 10.26 -25.38
C ASP A 281 -1.80 9.96 -25.29
N ALA A 282 -1.24 9.85 -24.07
CA ALA A 282 0.20 9.67 -23.84
C ALA A 282 0.65 8.20 -23.71
N SER A 283 -0.29 7.28 -23.48
CA SER A 283 -0.04 5.84 -23.38
C SER A 283 -1.26 5.10 -23.96
N PRO A 284 -1.31 4.91 -25.29
CA PRO A 284 -2.45 4.33 -25.98
C PRO A 284 -2.51 2.80 -25.82
N ILE A 285 -2.34 2.30 -24.59
CA ILE A 285 -2.68 0.91 -24.29
C ILE A 285 -4.19 0.87 -24.11
N GLU A 286 -4.86 0.58 -25.22
CA GLU A 286 -6.28 0.26 -25.24
C GLU A 286 -6.48 -1.13 -24.62
N SER A 287 -6.62 -1.21 -23.30
CA SER A 287 -7.03 -2.47 -22.66
C SER A 287 -8.54 -2.61 -22.79
N CYS A 288 -9.01 -3.49 -23.67
CA CYS A 288 -10.35 -4.06 -23.55
C CYS A 288 -10.21 -5.52 -23.19
N LEU A 289 -10.63 -5.87 -21.98
CA LEU A 289 -10.83 -7.25 -21.61
C LEU A 289 -12.22 -7.66 -22.09
N LEU A 290 -12.28 -8.71 -22.90
CA LEU A 290 -13.40 -9.09 -23.76
C LEU A 290 -13.68 -10.61 -23.56
N GLU A 291 -14.91 -11.01 -23.26
CA GLU A 291 -15.32 -12.42 -23.05
C GLU A 291 -16.57 -12.85 -23.83
N ASP A 292 -16.45 -13.86 -24.70
CA ASP A 292 -17.58 -14.54 -25.35
C ASP A 292 -18.02 -15.72 -24.46
N CYS A 293 -19.32 -15.79 -24.12
CA CYS A 293 -19.92 -16.94 -23.43
C CYS A 293 -20.24 -18.10 -24.39
#